data_AF-A0A6S6U0S4-F1
#
_entry.id   AF-A0A6S6U0S4-F1
#
_cell.length_a   1.000
_cell.length_b   1.000
_cell.length_c   1.000
_cell.angle_alpha   90.00
_cell.angle_beta   90.00
_cell.angle_gamma   90.00
#
_symmetry.space_group_name_H-M   'P 1'
#
loop_
_entity.id
_entity.type
_entity.pdbx_description
1 polymer ?
#
loop_
_entity_poly.entity_id
_entity_poly.type
_entity_poly.pdbx_seq_one_letter_code
_entity_poly.pdbx_strand_id
1 'polypeptide(L)'
;MLSKNKIIFLGFMSMASLLYAYEPSVYGAGDINSASPYGLTKTEKAVLENKKTLQMLYNRMTEQQRKIDGLTTVIEGQNREILELKEQLETQQTQTSSSMDDNSTYSLLLEMGQTVDQINNTYVTKDELKKALAGSRPSV
;
A
#
# COMPACT_ATOMS: atom_id res chain seq x y z
N MET A 1 -24.83 79.86 10.88
CA MET A 1 -23.86 78.85 11.38
C MET A 1 -24.59 77.50 11.40
N LEU A 2 -24.21 76.53 10.55
CA LEU A 2 -24.85 75.20 10.55
C LEU A 2 -24.46 74.44 11.83
N SER A 3 -25.42 73.77 12.49
CA SER A 3 -25.12 72.96 13.67
C SER A 3 -24.38 71.67 13.29
N LYS A 4 -23.46 71.22 14.14
CA LYS A 4 -22.56 70.07 13.89
C LYS A 4 -23.31 68.81 13.43
N ASN A 5 -24.49 68.54 14.00
CA ASN A 5 -25.32 67.37 13.63
C ASN A 5 -25.85 67.43 12.20
N LYS A 6 -26.17 68.63 11.69
CA LYS A 6 -26.63 68.82 10.30
C LYS A 6 -25.49 68.61 9.30
N ILE A 7 -24.26 68.97 9.67
CA ILE A 7 -23.07 68.76 8.83
C ILE A 7 -22.76 67.26 8.70
N ILE A 8 -22.84 66.51 9.79
CA ILE A 8 -22.66 65.04 9.79
C ILE A 8 -23.70 64.37 8.91
N PHE A 9 -24.97 64.77 9.04
CA PHE A 9 -26.05 64.22 8.22
C PHE A 9 -25.87 64.52 6.73
N LEU A 10 -25.45 65.74 6.38
CA LEU A 10 -25.20 66.12 4.99
C LEU A 10 -24.01 65.35 4.39
N GLY A 11 -22.96 65.12 5.19
CA GLY A 11 -21.82 64.29 4.81
C GLY A 11 -22.25 62.84 4.53
N PHE A 12 -23.05 62.25 5.43
CA PHE A 12 -23.57 60.90 5.26
C PHE A 12 -24.47 60.77 4.02
N MET A 13 -25.32 61.77 3.77
CA MET A 13 -26.19 61.80 2.60
C MET A 13 -25.39 61.93 1.29
N SER A 14 -24.36 62.77 1.27
CA SER A 14 -23.47 62.91 0.10
C SER A 14 -22.69 61.63 -0.19
N MET A 15 -22.27 60.92 0.85
CA MET A 15 -21.55 59.66 0.72
C MET A 15 -22.46 58.56 0.19
N ALA A 16 -23.70 58.47 0.67
CA ALA A 16 -24.70 57.54 0.15
C ALA A 16 -24.96 57.75 -1.35
N SER A 17 -25.03 58.99 -1.84
CA SER A 17 -25.23 59.28 -3.26
C SER A 17 -24.09 58.79 -4.16
N LEU A 18 -22.84 58.80 -3.67
CA LEU A 18 -21.69 58.30 -4.42
C LEU A 18 -21.71 56.77 -4.56
N LEU A 19 -22.28 56.04 -3.59
CA LEU A 19 -22.42 54.58 -3.69
C LEU A 19 -23.47 54.15 -4.73
N TYR A 20 -24.54 54.94 -4.91
CA TYR A 20 -25.59 54.64 -5.90
C TYR A 20 -25.20 54.99 -7.34
N ALA A 21 -24.16 55.80 -7.56
CA ALA A 21 -23.70 56.21 -8.88
C ALA A 21 -22.64 55.27 -9.50
N TYR A 22 -22.34 54.14 -8.83
CA TYR A 22 -21.38 53.16 -9.35
C TYR A 22 -22.03 52.31 -10.44
N GLU A 23 -21.97 52.80 -11.68
CA GLU A 23 -22.38 52.05 -12.87
C GLU A 23 -21.16 51.34 -13.50
N PRO A 24 -21.26 50.04 -13.81
CA PRO A 24 -20.19 49.34 -14.53
C PRO A 24 -19.90 50.02 -15.86
N SER A 25 -18.61 50.15 -16.22
CA SER A 25 -18.22 50.75 -17.49
C SER A 25 -18.86 49.98 -18.66
N VAL A 26 -19.33 50.66 -19.70
CA VAL A 26 -19.77 49.95 -20.92
C VAL A 26 -18.56 49.40 -21.69
N TYR A 27 -17.41 50.06 -21.55
CA TYR A 27 -16.11 49.58 -22.01
C TYR A 27 -15.71 48.33 -21.21
N GLY A 28 -15.71 47.17 -21.85
CA GLY A 28 -15.39 45.87 -21.24
C GLY A 28 -16.59 44.92 -21.08
N ALA A 29 -17.81 45.39 -21.34
CA ALA A 29 -18.97 44.50 -21.41
C ALA A 29 -18.81 43.48 -22.55
N GLY A 30 -19.21 42.23 -22.31
CA GLY A 30 -19.08 41.15 -23.31
C GLY A 30 -17.76 40.39 -23.29
N ASP A 31 -16.76 40.84 -22.51
CA ASP A 31 -15.47 40.14 -22.43
C ASP A 31 -15.54 38.90 -21.55
N ILE A 32 -15.59 37.72 -22.19
CA ILE A 32 -15.60 36.41 -21.54
C ILE A 32 -14.27 36.03 -20.87
N ASN A 33 -13.18 36.76 -21.14
CA ASN A 33 -11.86 36.51 -20.57
C ASN A 33 -11.51 37.45 -19.42
N SER A 34 -12.37 38.42 -19.12
CA SER A 34 -12.23 39.27 -17.93
C SER A 34 -12.25 38.46 -16.64
N ALA A 35 -11.57 38.94 -15.61
CA ALA A 35 -11.63 38.36 -14.26
C ALA A 35 -13.05 38.42 -13.66
N SER A 36 -13.88 39.36 -14.13
CA SER A 36 -15.28 39.49 -13.72
C SER A 36 -16.14 39.87 -14.94
N PRO A 37 -16.49 38.90 -15.81
CA PRO A 37 -17.27 39.14 -17.01
C PRO A 37 -18.66 39.68 -16.68
N TYR A 38 -19.08 40.74 -17.36
CA TYR A 38 -20.44 41.30 -17.26
C TYR A 38 -20.94 41.71 -18.65
N GLY A 39 -22.24 41.97 -18.76
CA GLY A 39 -22.86 42.28 -20.05
C GLY A 39 -22.87 41.12 -21.05
N LEU A 40 -22.59 39.88 -20.60
CA LEU A 40 -22.57 38.71 -21.47
C LEU A 40 -23.97 38.35 -21.98
N THR A 41 -24.05 38.04 -23.28
CA THR A 41 -25.20 37.43 -23.92
C THR A 41 -25.43 35.99 -23.45
N LYS A 42 -26.59 35.40 -23.74
CA LYS A 42 -26.92 34.01 -23.34
C LYS A 42 -25.91 32.99 -23.90
N THR A 43 -25.46 33.20 -25.13
CA THR A 43 -24.49 32.34 -25.81
C THR A 43 -23.11 32.45 -25.19
N GLU A 44 -22.63 33.67 -24.92
CA GLU A 44 -21.34 33.89 -24.26
C GLU A 44 -21.30 33.31 -22.85
N LYS A 45 -22.40 33.42 -22.09
CA LYS A 45 -22.55 32.74 -20.79
C LYS A 45 -22.41 31.23 -20.94
N ALA A 46 -23.09 30.62 -21.91
CA ALA A 46 -22.99 29.18 -22.16
C ALA A 46 -21.55 28.76 -22.55
N VAL A 47 -20.86 29.56 -23.37
CA VAL A 47 -19.46 29.33 -23.73
C VAL A 47 -18.55 29.40 -22.49
N LEU A 48 -18.77 30.38 -21.61
CA LEU A 48 -18.01 30.51 -20.36
C LEU A 48 -18.22 29.31 -19.43
N GLU A 49 -19.47 28.87 -19.26
CA GLU A 49 -19.80 27.68 -18.45
C GLU A 49 -19.21 26.40 -19.06
N ASN A 50 -19.26 26.25 -20.38
CA ASN A 50 -18.60 25.14 -21.07
C ASN A 50 -17.08 25.17 -20.87
N LYS A 51 -16.44 26.34 -20.96
CA LYS A 51 -15.00 26.51 -20.70
C LYS A 51 -14.63 26.08 -19.28
N LYS A 52 -15.40 26.50 -18.27
CA LYS A 52 -15.21 26.07 -16.87
C LYS A 52 -15.38 24.56 -16.72
N THR A 53 -16.40 24.01 -17.34
CA THR A 53 -16.69 22.57 -17.32
C THR A 53 -15.54 21.78 -17.94
N LEU A 54 -15.04 22.19 -19.11
CA LEU A 54 -13.89 21.56 -19.77
C LEU A 54 -12.63 21.61 -18.90
N GLN A 55 -12.35 22.74 -18.24
CA GLN A 55 -11.22 22.84 -17.30
C GLN A 55 -11.37 21.87 -16.13
N MET A 56 -12.57 21.74 -15.57
CA MET A 56 -12.86 20.78 -14.50
C MET A 56 -12.67 19.34 -14.97
N LEU A 57 -13.16 18.99 -16.16
CA LEU A 57 -12.96 17.65 -16.74
C LEU A 57 -11.48 17.37 -17.00
N TYR A 58 -10.74 18.33 -17.54
CA TYR A 58 -9.31 18.20 -17.77
C TYR A 58 -8.54 17.93 -16.46
N ASN A 59 -8.86 18.68 -15.41
CA ASN A 59 -8.26 18.49 -14.09
C ASN A 59 -8.58 17.10 -13.52
N ARG A 60 -9.84 16.65 -13.63
CA ARG A 60 -10.27 15.32 -13.18
C ARG A 60 -9.59 14.20 -13.97
N MET A 61 -9.47 14.35 -15.28
CA MET A 61 -8.77 13.40 -16.15
C MET A 61 -7.29 13.31 -15.80
N THR A 62 -6.65 14.46 -15.55
CA THR A 62 -5.25 14.51 -15.11
C THR A 62 -5.07 13.84 -13.74
N GLU A 63 -5.99 14.05 -12.80
CA GLU A 63 -5.98 13.37 -11.51
C GLU A 63 -6.15 11.85 -11.66
N GLN A 64 -7.06 11.41 -12.52
CA GLN A 64 -7.25 9.99 -12.82
C GLN A 64 -6.02 9.36 -13.46
N GLN A 65 -5.34 10.07 -14.37
CA GLN A 65 -4.09 9.60 -14.97
C GLN A 65 -3.02 9.38 -13.89
N ARG A 66 -2.82 10.33 -12.98
CA ARG A 66 -1.87 10.16 -11.86
C ARG A 66 -2.21 8.97 -10.96
N LYS A 67 -3.50 8.71 -10.73
CA LYS A 67 -3.95 7.53 -9.97
C LYS A 67 -3.60 6.23 -10.71
N ILE A 68 -3.82 6.18 -12.02
CA ILE A 68 -3.45 5.03 -12.86
C ILE A 68 -1.93 4.81 -12.81
N ASP A 69 -1.13 5.86 -12.98
CA ASP A 69 0.34 5.75 -12.94
C ASP A 69 0.84 5.25 -11.57
N GLY A 70 0.22 5.73 -10.47
CA GLY A 70 0.49 5.23 -9.13
C GLY A 70 0.12 3.76 -8.95
N LEU A 71 -1.04 3.32 -9.45
CA LEU A 71 -1.43 1.91 -9.43
C LEU A 71 -0.48 1.04 -10.25
N THR A 72 -0.04 1.51 -11.42
CA THR A 72 0.97 0.82 -12.24
C THR A 72 2.26 0.60 -11.47
N THR A 73 2.72 1.61 -10.72
CA THR A 73 3.93 1.52 -9.90
C THR A 73 3.76 0.48 -8.78
N VAL A 74 2.60 0.46 -8.11
CA VAL A 74 2.29 -0.55 -7.08
C VAL A 74 2.29 -1.95 -7.69
N ILE A 75 1.64 -2.14 -8.84
CA ILE A 75 1.60 -3.43 -9.56
C ILE A 75 3.02 -3.87 -9.95
N GLU A 76 3.86 -2.95 -10.41
CA GLU A 76 5.25 -3.28 -10.74
C GLU A 76 6.05 -3.68 -9.49
N GLY A 77 5.85 -2.99 -8.37
CA GLY A 77 6.44 -3.37 -7.08
C GLY A 77 5.99 -4.76 -6.63
N GLN A 78 4.70 -5.04 -6.68
CA GLN A 78 4.14 -6.35 -6.33
C GLN A 78 4.66 -7.46 -7.24
N ASN A 79 4.82 -7.20 -8.55
CA ASN A 79 5.39 -8.17 -9.46
C ASN A 79 6.84 -8.52 -9.09
N ARG A 80 7.64 -7.54 -8.63
CA ARG A 80 9.01 -7.80 -8.14
C ARG A 80 9.00 -8.65 -6.88
N GLU A 81 8.16 -8.31 -5.90
CA GLU A 81 8.00 -9.11 -4.68
C GLU A 81 7.57 -10.55 -4.99
N ILE A 82 6.64 -10.74 -5.93
CA ILE A 82 6.22 -12.08 -6.38
C ILE A 82 7.38 -12.84 -7.01
N LEU A 83 8.22 -12.19 -7.83
CA LEU A 83 9.39 -12.83 -8.43
C LEU A 83 10.41 -13.26 -7.36
N GLU A 84 10.70 -12.38 -6.39
CA GLU A 84 11.58 -12.69 -5.26
C GLU A 84 11.05 -13.85 -4.41
N LEU A 85 9.74 -13.85 -4.11
CA LEU A 85 9.10 -14.95 -3.37
C LEU A 85 9.17 -16.27 -4.14
N LYS A 86 9.02 -16.24 -5.47
CA LYS A 86 9.15 -17.44 -6.31
C LYS A 86 10.58 -17.98 -6.30
N GLU A 87 11.59 -17.10 -6.36
CA GLU A 87 13.00 -17.49 -6.26
C GLU A 87 13.33 -18.10 -4.89
N GLN A 88 12.85 -17.48 -3.80
CA GLN A 88 13.00 -18.03 -2.46
C GLN A 88 12.32 -19.40 -2.30
N LEU A 89 11.13 -19.58 -2.89
CA LEU A 89 10.45 -20.88 -2.87
C LEU A 89 11.24 -21.94 -3.65
N GLU A 90 11.78 -21.59 -4.81
CA GLU A 90 12.58 -22.49 -5.63
C GLU A 90 13.87 -22.92 -4.92
N THR A 91 14.57 -21.98 -4.28
CA THR A 91 15.77 -22.28 -3.46
C THR A 91 15.43 -23.15 -2.25
N GLN A 92 14.30 -22.91 -1.58
CA GLN A 92 13.85 -23.74 -0.47
C GLN A 92 13.44 -25.14 -0.93
N GLN A 93 12.79 -25.27 -2.08
CA GLN A 93 12.47 -26.57 -2.67
C GLN A 93 13.74 -27.34 -3.05
N THR A 94 14.73 -26.68 -3.66
CA THR A 94 16.01 -27.34 -3.97
C THR A 94 16.75 -27.76 -2.71
N GLN A 95 16.79 -26.92 -1.67
CA GLN A 95 17.38 -27.26 -0.37
C GLN A 95 16.66 -28.42 0.33
N THR A 96 15.33 -28.47 0.25
CA THR A 96 14.53 -29.57 0.82
C THR A 96 14.75 -30.86 0.03
N SER A 97 14.85 -30.76 -1.29
CA SER A 97 15.14 -31.90 -2.19
C SER A 97 16.57 -32.42 -2.00
N SER A 98 17.53 -31.55 -1.70
CA SER A 98 18.93 -31.93 -1.43
C SER A 98 19.18 -32.34 0.02
N SER A 99 18.29 -32.00 0.96
CA SER A 99 18.35 -32.44 2.36
C SER A 99 17.64 -33.78 2.60
N MET A 100 16.86 -34.24 1.63
CA MET A 100 16.40 -35.63 1.54
C MET A 100 17.46 -36.45 0.79
N ASP A 101 18.68 -36.42 1.30
CA ASP A 101 19.75 -37.30 0.82
C ASP A 101 19.40 -38.70 1.35
N ASP A 102 18.66 -39.47 0.54
CA ASP A 102 18.26 -40.86 0.83
C ASP A 102 19.45 -41.69 1.35
N ASN A 103 20.67 -41.32 0.93
CA ASN A 103 21.93 -41.90 1.37
C ASN A 103 22.21 -41.69 2.87
N SER A 104 21.93 -40.51 3.44
CA SER A 104 22.08 -40.26 4.88
C SER A 104 21.07 -41.06 5.71
N THR A 105 19.85 -41.22 5.19
CA THR A 105 18.83 -42.03 5.86
C THR A 105 19.16 -43.51 5.79
N TYR A 106 19.64 -43.98 4.62
CA TYR A 106 20.03 -45.38 4.42
C TYR A 106 21.25 -45.77 5.25
N SER A 107 22.25 -44.91 5.35
CA SER A 107 23.43 -45.14 6.21
C SER A 107 23.07 -45.19 7.68
N LEU A 108 22.20 -44.29 8.16
CA LEU A 108 21.67 -44.35 9.52
C LEU A 108 20.92 -45.66 9.80
N LEU A 109 20.06 -46.10 8.88
CA LEU A 109 19.34 -47.37 9.01
C LEU A 109 20.29 -48.58 9.04
N LEU A 110 21.38 -48.53 8.27
CA LEU A 110 22.37 -49.59 8.20
C LEU A 110 23.20 -49.66 9.49
N GLU A 111 23.59 -48.50 10.04
CA GLU A 111 24.25 -48.40 11.35
C GLU A 111 23.34 -48.91 12.47
N MET A 112 22.06 -48.53 12.47
CA MET A 112 21.08 -49.06 13.43
C MET A 112 20.98 -50.59 13.35
N GLY A 113 20.96 -51.16 12.15
CA GLY A 113 20.98 -52.62 11.97
C GLY A 113 22.21 -53.27 12.60
N GLN A 114 23.41 -52.74 12.32
CA GLN A 114 24.66 -53.25 12.90
C GLN A 114 24.70 -53.15 14.43
N THR A 115 24.19 -52.05 15.00
CA THR A 115 24.13 -51.89 16.46
C THR A 115 23.15 -52.86 17.11
N VAL A 116 22.01 -53.15 16.48
CA VAL A 116 21.04 -54.16 16.95
C VAL A 116 21.68 -55.54 16.95
N ASP A 117 22.41 -55.91 15.91
CA ASP A 117 23.13 -57.19 15.83
C ASP A 117 24.22 -57.28 16.91
N GLN A 118 24.96 -56.20 17.14
CA GLN A 118 25.97 -56.14 18.18
C GLN A 118 25.36 -56.29 19.59
N ILE A 119 24.24 -55.62 19.84
CA ILE A 119 23.49 -55.75 21.09
C ILE A 119 23.04 -57.20 21.25
N ASN A 120 22.43 -57.80 20.22
CA ASN A 120 21.96 -59.17 20.27
C ASN A 120 23.09 -60.17 20.57
N ASN A 121 24.28 -59.97 20.01
CA ASN A 121 25.45 -60.84 20.25
C ASN A 121 26.09 -60.64 21.63
N THR A 122 25.96 -59.47 22.23
CA THR A 122 26.57 -59.15 23.55
C THR A 122 25.57 -59.26 24.69
N TYR A 123 24.29 -59.46 24.38
CA TYR A 123 23.21 -59.55 25.35
C TYR A 123 23.21 -60.92 26.04
N VAL A 124 23.17 -60.89 27.37
CA VAL A 124 22.94 -62.09 28.20
C VAL A 124 21.56 -61.94 28.83
N THR A 125 20.72 -62.96 28.65
CA THR A 125 19.37 -62.93 29.21
C THR A 125 19.41 -63.01 30.75
N LYS A 126 18.41 -62.45 31.43
CA LYS A 126 18.32 -62.51 32.90
C LYS A 126 18.33 -63.96 33.42
N ASP A 127 17.76 -64.88 32.65
CA ASP A 127 17.68 -66.30 33.01
C ASP A 127 19.04 -67.00 32.87
N GLU A 128 19.81 -66.70 31.82
CA GLU A 128 21.18 -67.20 31.65
C GLU A 128 22.12 -66.66 32.73
N LEU A 129 22.00 -65.37 33.07
CA LEU A 129 22.76 -64.77 34.16
C LEU A 129 22.43 -65.45 35.50
N LYS A 130 21.15 -65.70 35.77
CA LYS A 130 20.70 -66.40 36.99
C LYS A 130 21.22 -67.83 37.05
N LYS A 131 21.27 -68.53 35.91
CA LYS A 131 21.82 -69.89 35.80
C LYS A 131 23.33 -69.91 36.06
N ALA A 132 24.08 -68.97 35.49
CA ALA A 132 25.52 -68.83 35.71
C ALA A 132 25.86 -68.50 37.18
N LEU A 133 25.10 -67.58 37.80
CA LEU A 133 25.24 -67.21 39.22
C LEU A 133 24.86 -68.35 40.17
N ALA A 134 23.86 -69.16 39.83
CA ALA A 134 23.47 -70.33 40.63
C ALA A 134 24.52 -71.45 40.59
N GLY A 135 25.22 -71.63 39.45
CA GLY A 135 26.30 -72.60 39.31
C GLY A 135 27.64 -72.18 39.95
N SER A 136 27.80 -70.91 40.33
CA SER A 136 29.04 -70.33 40.87
C SER A 136 29.13 -70.33 42.41
N ARG A 137 28.15 -70.87 43.13
CA ARG A 137 28.24 -70.96 44.61
C ARG A 137 29.15 -72.13 45.00
N PRO A 138 30.36 -71.90 45.54
CA PRO A 138 31.14 -73.00 46.11
C PRO A 138 30.37 -73.56 47.32
N SER A 139 30.20 -74.88 47.32
CA SER A 139 29.67 -75.62 48.46
C SER A 139 30.63 -75.48 49.64
N VAL A 140 30.25 -74.66 50.63
CA VAL A 140 30.82 -74.66 51.97
C VAL A 140 30.03 -75.65 52.82
#